data_AF-Q8XI88-F1
#
_entry.id   AF-Q8XI88-F1
#
_cell.length_a   1.000
_cell.length_b   1.000
_cell.length_c   1.000
_cell.angle_alpha   90.00
_cell.angle_beta   90.00
_cell.angle_gamma   90.00
#
_symmetry.space_group_name_H-M   'P 1'
#
loop_
_entity.id
_entity.type
_entity.pdbx_description
1 polymer ?
#
loop_
_entity_poly.entity_id
_entity_poly.type
_entity_poly.pdbx_seq_one_letter_code
_entity_poly.pdbx_strand_id
1 'polypeptide(L)'
;MNSYAKVIVKGSPITKSNFKLSNSQGRAILPSNSGKYHDRYALYEEQIAYEARIQNPNVILEESLIAVLKVYYKSSKRHPDTGNITKSIFDGIEKSGLIINDMQIRRIITEEFYDKENPRFELELFGESSYSFNYEINKREEKVEKLLYSPPPNKKRKTTNTNKEEKSSSINKETSNKVCAICNKAIIGNDFVTANKGTTIICKKCLLRM
;
A
#
# COMPACT_ATOMS: atom_id res chain seq x y z
N MET A 1 -21.01 -30.40 11.72
CA MET A 1 -20.81 -28.97 11.42
C MET A 1 -19.51 -28.84 10.66
N ASN A 2 -19.48 -28.08 9.56
CA ASN A 2 -18.23 -27.80 8.86
C ASN A 2 -17.46 -26.79 9.71
N SER A 3 -16.31 -27.19 10.25
CA SER A 3 -15.40 -26.34 11.02
C SER A 3 -14.19 -25.90 10.19
N TYR A 4 -14.29 -26.00 8.85
CA TYR A 4 -13.23 -25.63 7.93
C TYR A 4 -13.81 -25.00 6.66
N ALA A 5 -13.14 -23.98 6.14
CA ALA A 5 -13.38 -23.43 4.82
C ALA A 5 -12.07 -22.97 4.17
N LYS A 6 -11.99 -23.11 2.85
CA LYS A 6 -10.89 -22.57 2.05
C LYS A 6 -11.43 -21.66 0.96
N VAL A 7 -10.79 -20.50 0.80
CA VAL A 7 -11.13 -19.51 -0.23
C VAL A 7 -9.88 -19.13 -0.99
N ILE A 8 -9.92 -19.23 -2.31
CA ILE A 8 -8.84 -18.84 -3.21
C ILE A 8 -9.36 -17.76 -4.15
N VAL A 9 -8.75 -16.58 -4.16
CA VAL A 9 -9.13 -15.51 -5.08
C VAL A 9 -7.95 -15.12 -5.92
N LYS A 10 -8.14 -15.15 -7.25
CA LYS A 10 -7.12 -14.78 -8.24
C LYS A 10 -6.93 -13.27 -8.29
N GLY A 11 -5.70 -12.87 -8.58
CA GLY A 11 -5.28 -11.47 -8.64
C GLY A 11 -4.45 -11.06 -7.42
N SER A 12 -3.67 -9.99 -7.57
CA SER A 12 -2.92 -9.43 -6.44
C SER A 12 -3.89 -8.74 -5.48
N PRO A 13 -3.82 -9.04 -4.17
CA PRO A 13 -4.68 -8.38 -3.20
C PRO A 13 -4.47 -6.87 -3.20
N ILE A 14 -5.56 -6.13 -3.06
CA ILE A 14 -5.54 -4.66 -2.97
C ILE A 14 -5.82 -4.22 -1.54
N THR A 15 -5.17 -3.13 -1.11
CA THR A 15 -5.43 -2.53 0.19
C THR A 15 -6.51 -1.47 0.08
N LYS A 16 -7.53 -1.60 0.92
CA LYS A 16 -8.58 -0.58 1.09
C LYS A 16 -7.93 0.77 1.40
N SER A 17 -8.28 1.82 0.64
CA SER A 17 -7.96 3.17 1.10
C SER A 17 -9.10 3.67 1.98
N ASN A 18 -8.74 4.25 3.13
CA ASN A 18 -9.70 4.91 4.02
C ASN A 18 -10.12 6.28 3.46
N PHE A 19 -10.30 6.42 2.14
CA PHE A 19 -10.72 7.67 1.55
C PHE A 19 -12.19 7.92 1.90
N LYS A 20 -12.42 8.86 2.81
CA LYS A 20 -13.73 9.34 3.21
C LYS A 20 -13.84 10.79 2.74
N LEU A 21 -14.89 11.12 2.01
CA LEU A 21 -15.27 12.52 1.80
C LEU A 21 -15.97 12.99 3.07
N SER A 22 -15.84 14.25 3.44
CA SER A 22 -16.65 14.86 4.50
C SER A 22 -17.62 15.85 3.87
N ASN A 23 -18.88 15.84 4.32
CA ASN A 23 -19.78 16.94 3.98
C ASN A 23 -19.42 18.20 4.77
N SER A 24 -20.13 19.30 4.51
CA SER A 24 -19.98 20.57 5.23
C SER A 24 -20.20 20.47 6.75
N GLN A 25 -20.83 19.40 7.25
CA GLN A 25 -21.06 19.12 8.66
C GLN A 25 -20.02 18.14 9.26
N GLY A 26 -18.99 17.77 8.51
CA GLY A 26 -17.93 16.86 8.97
C GLY A 26 -18.33 15.38 8.99
N ARG A 27 -19.54 15.02 8.55
CA ARG A 27 -19.96 13.62 8.43
C ARG A 27 -19.23 12.97 7.27
N ALA A 28 -18.59 11.84 7.55
CA ALA A 28 -17.95 11.03 6.54
C ALA A 28 -19.00 10.43 5.58
N ILE A 29 -18.84 10.70 4.30
CA ILE A 29 -19.58 10.13 3.18
C ILE A 29 -18.61 9.26 2.39
N LEU A 30 -19.02 8.01 2.15
CA LEU A 30 -18.34 7.13 1.22
C LEU A 30 -18.95 7.39 -0.17
N PRO A 31 -18.17 7.79 -1.19
CA PRO A 31 -18.71 7.91 -2.54
C PRO A 31 -19.12 6.51 -3.02
N SER A 32 -20.41 6.33 -3.32
CA SER A 32 -20.94 5.06 -3.82
C SER A 32 -20.96 5.05 -5.35
N ASN A 33 -20.36 4.00 -5.92
CA ASN A 33 -20.60 3.46 -7.26
C ASN A 33 -20.62 4.50 -8.39
N SER A 34 -19.54 5.28 -8.44
CA SER A 34 -19.36 6.37 -9.41
C SER A 34 -18.84 5.93 -10.79
N GLY A 35 -18.51 4.64 -10.94
CA GLY A 35 -17.76 4.10 -12.08
C GLY A 35 -16.29 4.55 -12.13
N LYS A 36 -15.76 5.07 -11.01
CA LYS A 36 -14.41 5.65 -10.91
C LYS A 36 -13.48 4.71 -10.17
N TYR A 37 -12.18 5.02 -10.22
CA TYR A 37 -11.12 4.26 -9.58
C TYR A 37 -11.37 3.91 -8.09
N HIS A 38 -12.08 4.75 -7.35
CA HIS A 38 -12.39 4.52 -5.93
C HIS A 38 -13.32 3.33 -5.69
N ASP A 39 -14.11 2.93 -6.69
CA ASP A 39 -15.05 1.81 -6.59
C ASP A 39 -14.35 0.44 -6.60
N ARG A 40 -13.06 0.40 -6.95
CA ARG A 40 -12.26 -0.84 -7.01
C ARG A 40 -12.25 -1.64 -5.71
N TYR A 41 -12.41 -0.99 -4.56
CA TYR A 41 -12.43 -1.66 -3.26
C TYR A 41 -13.74 -2.41 -3.04
N ALA A 42 -14.86 -1.75 -3.34
CA ALA A 42 -16.18 -2.38 -3.28
C ALA A 42 -16.26 -3.55 -4.28
N LEU A 43 -15.74 -3.37 -5.50
CA LEU A 43 -15.70 -4.43 -6.52
C LEU A 43 -14.81 -5.60 -6.08
N TYR A 44 -13.69 -5.34 -5.42
CA TYR A 44 -12.82 -6.39 -4.91
C TYR A 44 -13.46 -7.15 -3.74
N GLU A 45 -14.13 -6.46 -2.81
CA GLU A 45 -14.90 -7.09 -1.74
C GLU A 45 -16.04 -7.96 -2.31
N GLU A 46 -16.75 -7.50 -3.35
CA GLU A 46 -17.76 -8.30 -4.04
C GLU A 46 -17.16 -9.52 -4.74
N GLN A 47 -16.00 -9.37 -5.38
CA GLN A 47 -15.30 -10.48 -6.01
C GLN A 47 -14.93 -11.56 -5.00
N ILE A 48 -14.37 -11.15 -3.85
CA ILE A 48 -14.07 -12.09 -2.74
C ILE A 48 -15.35 -12.77 -2.28
N ALA A 49 -16.42 -12.01 -2.07
CA ALA A 49 -17.69 -12.54 -1.60
C ALA A 49 -18.29 -13.58 -2.57
N TYR A 50 -18.20 -13.30 -3.86
CA TYR A 50 -18.65 -14.21 -4.91
C TYR A 50 -17.84 -15.50 -4.95
N GLU A 51 -16.51 -15.41 -4.98
CA GLU A 51 -15.61 -16.58 -5.01
C GLU A 51 -15.77 -17.45 -3.75
N ALA A 52 -15.89 -16.83 -2.57
CA ALA A 52 -16.11 -17.55 -1.32
C ALA A 52 -17.40 -18.36 -1.32
N ARG A 53 -18.51 -17.77 -1.81
CA ARG A 53 -19.81 -18.45 -1.91
C ARG A 53 -19.80 -19.62 -2.91
N ILE A 54 -19.10 -19.47 -4.03
CA ILE A 54 -19.00 -20.54 -5.03
C ILE A 54 -18.15 -21.71 -4.51
N GLN A 55 -17.05 -21.40 -3.83
CA GLN A 55 -16.14 -22.43 -3.32
C GLN A 55 -16.69 -23.13 -2.07
N ASN A 56 -17.54 -22.45 -1.29
CA ASN A 56 -18.12 -22.96 -0.05
C ASN A 56 -19.64 -22.73 -0.03
N PRO A 57 -20.41 -23.42 -0.90
CA PRO A 57 -21.84 -23.19 -1.01
C PRO A 57 -22.58 -23.63 0.26
N ASN A 58 -23.45 -22.75 0.77
CA ASN A 58 -24.25 -22.97 1.98
C ASN A 58 -23.43 -23.27 3.25
N VAL A 59 -22.15 -22.86 3.29
CA VAL A 59 -21.30 -22.98 4.47
C VAL A 59 -21.35 -21.66 5.23
N ILE A 60 -21.64 -21.74 6.53
CA ILE A 60 -21.55 -20.63 7.48
C ILE A 60 -20.77 -21.14 8.68
N LEU A 61 -19.67 -20.46 8.99
CA LEU A 61 -18.86 -20.73 10.17
C LEU A 61 -19.33 -19.81 11.31
N GLU A 62 -19.86 -20.39 12.38
CA GLU A 62 -20.49 -19.65 13.48
C GLU A 62 -19.59 -19.53 14.73
N GLU A 63 -18.57 -20.37 14.85
CA GLU A 63 -17.67 -20.41 16.01
C GLU A 63 -16.45 -19.48 15.86
N SER A 64 -15.58 -19.45 16.89
CA SER A 64 -14.27 -18.78 16.84
C SER A 64 -13.34 -19.47 15.83
N LEU A 65 -12.56 -18.68 15.11
CA LEU A 65 -11.77 -19.14 13.96
C LEU A 65 -10.29 -18.79 14.08
N ILE A 66 -9.48 -19.71 13.56
CA ILE A 66 -8.06 -19.53 13.22
C ILE A 66 -8.00 -19.29 11.71
N ALA A 67 -7.37 -18.20 11.30
CA ALA A 67 -7.17 -17.85 9.90
C ALA A 67 -5.70 -18.04 9.48
N VAL A 68 -5.49 -18.76 8.39
CA VAL A 68 -4.19 -18.86 7.71
C VAL A 68 -4.33 -18.21 6.35
N LEU A 69 -3.67 -17.06 6.17
CA LEU A 69 -3.70 -16.26 4.96
C LEU A 69 -2.36 -16.36 4.22
N LYS A 70 -2.37 -16.95 3.04
CA LYS A 70 -1.21 -17.01 2.14
C LYS A 70 -1.43 -16.01 1.00
N VAL A 71 -0.52 -15.07 0.84
CA VAL A 71 -0.59 -14.04 -0.20
C VAL A 71 0.51 -14.27 -1.22
N TYR A 72 0.14 -14.36 -2.49
CA TYR A 72 1.05 -14.56 -3.61
C TYR A 72 1.11 -13.27 -4.44
N TYR A 73 2.20 -12.51 -4.29
CA TYR A 73 2.40 -11.25 -5.01
C TYR A 73 3.05 -11.46 -6.37
N LYS A 74 2.66 -10.62 -7.34
CA LYS A 74 3.23 -10.62 -8.69
C LYS A 74 4.68 -10.17 -8.75
N SER A 75 5.15 -9.38 -7.78
CA SER A 75 6.49 -8.79 -7.77
C SER A 75 7.05 -8.71 -6.36
N SER A 76 8.37 -8.93 -6.23
CA SER A 76 9.17 -8.72 -5.03
C SER A 76 9.50 -7.25 -4.72
N LYS A 77 9.03 -6.33 -5.56
CA LYS A 77 9.10 -4.89 -5.28
C LYS A 77 8.00 -4.50 -4.30
N ARG A 78 7.87 -3.20 -4.02
CA ARG A 78 6.86 -2.63 -3.10
C ARG A 78 5.48 -3.24 -3.34
N HIS A 79 5.04 -4.08 -2.42
CA HIS A 79 3.69 -4.60 -2.33
C HIS A 79 2.94 -3.87 -1.20
N PRO A 80 1.60 -3.99 -1.16
CA PRO A 80 0.84 -3.37 -0.09
C PRO A 80 1.15 -4.01 1.27
N ASP A 81 0.94 -3.26 2.35
CA ASP A 81 1.23 -3.75 3.71
C ASP A 81 0.29 -4.92 4.07
N THR A 82 0.84 -6.00 4.64
CA THR A 82 0.11 -7.21 5.05
C THR A 82 -1.13 -6.91 5.88
N GLY A 83 -0.99 -6.06 6.92
CA GLY A 83 -2.09 -5.72 7.81
C GLY A 83 -3.22 -4.92 7.15
N ASN A 84 -2.95 -4.22 6.05
CA ASN A 84 -3.99 -3.53 5.29
C ASN A 84 -4.72 -4.48 4.34
N ILE A 85 -4.03 -5.52 3.84
CA ILE A 85 -4.61 -6.54 2.97
C ILE A 85 -5.58 -7.42 3.76
N THR A 86 -5.19 -7.86 4.97
CA THR A 86 -6.02 -8.70 5.83
C THR A 86 -7.40 -8.07 6.07
N LYS A 87 -7.44 -6.78 6.43
CA LYS A 87 -8.71 -6.06 6.62
C LYS A 87 -9.60 -6.10 5.38
N SER A 88 -9.04 -5.79 4.20
CA SER A 88 -9.81 -5.80 2.96
C SER A 88 -10.31 -7.19 2.58
N ILE A 89 -9.58 -8.25 2.92
CA ILE A 89 -9.99 -9.62 2.65
C ILE A 89 -11.12 -10.03 3.60
N PHE A 90 -10.98 -9.79 4.91
CA PHE A 90 -12.00 -10.17 5.88
C PHE A 90 -13.32 -9.40 5.68
N ASP A 91 -13.27 -8.12 5.30
CA ASP A 91 -14.47 -7.37 4.89
C ASP A 91 -15.23 -8.10 3.75
N GLY A 92 -14.49 -8.63 2.75
CA GLY A 92 -15.07 -9.40 1.64
C GLY A 92 -15.60 -10.78 2.05
N ILE A 93 -14.91 -11.45 3.00
CA ILE A 93 -15.32 -12.76 3.52
C ILE A 93 -16.56 -12.63 4.41
N GLU A 94 -16.66 -11.61 5.26
CA GLU A 94 -17.88 -11.31 6.04
C GLU A 94 -19.06 -11.04 5.10
N LYS A 95 -18.83 -10.21 4.06
CA LYS A 95 -19.84 -9.92 3.02
C LYS A 95 -20.29 -11.17 2.23
N SER A 96 -19.47 -12.21 2.19
CA SER A 96 -19.84 -13.48 1.55
C SER A 96 -20.91 -14.25 2.34
N GLY A 97 -21.00 -14.02 3.66
CA GLY A 97 -21.80 -14.82 4.58
C GLY A 97 -21.09 -16.10 5.08
N LEU A 98 -19.85 -16.36 4.63
CA LEU A 98 -19.07 -17.52 5.08
C LEU A 98 -18.73 -17.44 6.58
N ILE A 99 -18.57 -16.22 7.10
CA ILE A 99 -18.46 -15.92 8.53
C ILE A 99 -19.54 -14.90 8.89
N ILE A 100 -19.98 -14.89 10.14
CA ILE A 100 -20.94 -13.93 10.68
C ILE A 100 -20.29 -12.55 10.86
N ASN A 101 -19.04 -12.52 11.37
CA ASN A 101 -18.35 -11.28 11.71
C ASN A 101 -16.82 -11.47 11.76
N ASP A 102 -16.04 -10.45 11.40
CA ASP A 102 -14.58 -10.47 11.49
C ASP A 102 -14.04 -10.71 12.92
N MET A 103 -14.81 -10.38 13.96
CA MET A 103 -14.53 -10.67 15.37
C MET A 103 -14.40 -12.17 15.68
N GLN A 104 -14.94 -13.06 14.84
CA GLN A 104 -14.75 -14.50 14.98
C GLN A 104 -13.29 -14.90 14.75
N ILE A 105 -12.53 -14.11 14.01
CA ILE A 105 -11.13 -14.41 13.72
C ILE A 105 -10.28 -14.08 14.96
N ARG A 106 -9.94 -15.12 15.74
CA ARG A 106 -9.19 -14.99 17.01
C ARG A 106 -7.68 -15.09 16.83
N ARG A 107 -7.23 -15.79 15.78
CA ARG A 107 -5.82 -15.98 15.44
C ARG A 107 -5.63 -15.80 13.94
N ILE A 108 -4.61 -15.05 13.53
CA ILE A 108 -4.29 -14.81 12.12
C ILE A 108 -2.81 -15.08 11.90
N ILE A 109 -2.51 -15.99 10.97
CA ILE A 109 -1.17 -16.16 10.41
C ILE A 109 -1.19 -15.64 8.99
N THR A 110 -0.22 -14.80 8.63
CA THR A 110 -0.07 -14.29 7.28
C THR A 110 1.30 -14.68 6.74
N GLU A 111 1.29 -15.35 5.60
CA GLU A 111 2.49 -15.77 4.88
C GLU A 111 2.53 -15.08 3.52
N GLU A 112 3.71 -14.60 3.15
CA GLU A 112 3.93 -13.90 1.88
C GLU A 112 4.80 -14.73 0.95
N PHE A 113 4.34 -14.85 -0.29
CA PHE A 113 4.99 -15.56 -1.37
C PHE A 113 5.05 -14.69 -2.61
N TYR A 114 5.94 -15.05 -3.53
CA TYR A 114 6.07 -14.39 -4.83
C TYR A 114 5.71 -15.36 -5.95
N ASP A 115 4.66 -15.04 -6.69
CA ASP A 115 4.20 -15.78 -7.86
C ASP A 115 3.83 -14.78 -8.95
N LYS A 116 4.72 -14.62 -9.93
CA LYS A 116 4.56 -13.65 -11.02
C LYS A 116 3.48 -14.09 -12.01
N GLU A 117 3.27 -15.39 -12.15
CA GLU A 117 2.37 -15.97 -13.14
C GLU A 117 0.95 -16.02 -12.59
N ASN A 118 0.78 -16.47 -11.35
CA ASN A 118 -0.52 -16.70 -10.72
C ASN A 118 -0.65 -15.98 -9.36
N PRO A 119 -0.66 -14.64 -9.34
CA PRO A 119 -0.89 -13.89 -8.11
C PRO A 119 -2.31 -14.18 -7.61
N ARG A 120 -2.44 -14.40 -6.31
CA ARG A 120 -3.68 -14.78 -5.63
C ARG A 120 -3.53 -14.61 -4.13
N PHE A 121 -4.62 -14.75 -3.39
CA PHE A 121 -4.53 -15.15 -2.00
C PHE A 121 -5.25 -16.46 -1.77
N GLU A 122 -4.79 -17.21 -0.78
CA GLU A 122 -5.45 -18.38 -0.25
C GLU A 122 -5.73 -18.13 1.24
N LEU A 123 -6.99 -18.20 1.62
CA LEU A 123 -7.43 -18.07 2.99
C LEU A 123 -8.00 -19.40 3.45
N GLU A 124 -7.48 -19.91 4.55
CA GLU A 124 -8.00 -21.09 5.23
C GLU A 124 -8.54 -20.67 6.59
N LEU A 125 -9.75 -21.11 6.92
CA LEU A 125 -10.45 -20.83 8.17
C LEU A 125 -10.69 -22.15 8.90
N PHE A 126 -10.31 -22.21 10.17
CA PHE A 126 -10.44 -23.40 11.02
C PHE A 126 -11.18 -23.06 12.30
N GLY A 127 -12.16 -23.87 12.70
CA GLY A 127 -12.88 -23.75 13.96
C GLY A 127 -12.00 -24.07 15.16
N GLU A 128 -11.92 -23.17 16.14
CA GLU A 128 -11.11 -23.35 17.36
C GLU A 128 -11.59 -24.53 18.22
N SER A 129 -12.84 -24.98 18.09
CA SER A 129 -13.32 -26.18 18.77
C SER A 129 -12.64 -27.46 18.28
N SER A 130 -12.23 -27.48 17.00
CA SER A 130 -11.72 -28.67 16.32
C SER A 130 -10.23 -28.61 16.05
N TYR A 131 -9.66 -27.40 16.00
CA TYR A 131 -8.28 -27.17 15.60
C TYR A 131 -7.55 -26.27 16.60
N SER A 132 -6.26 -26.55 16.81
CA SER A 132 -5.37 -25.68 17.58
C SER A 132 -4.15 -25.32 16.73
N PHE A 133 -3.57 -24.15 17.02
CA PHE A 133 -2.39 -23.66 16.32
C PHE A 133 -1.29 -23.30 17.32
N ASN A 134 -0.14 -23.95 17.19
CA ASN A 134 1.04 -23.77 18.05
C ASN A 134 2.24 -23.40 17.18
N TYR A 135 3.08 -22.47 17.63
CA TYR A 135 4.30 -22.07 16.93
C TYR A 135 5.47 -21.94 17.90
N GLU A 136 6.67 -22.28 17.42
CA GLU A 136 7.93 -22.15 18.15
C GLU A 136 8.92 -21.34 17.33
N ILE A 137 9.65 -20.43 17.99
CA ILE A 137 10.69 -19.62 17.35
C ILE A 137 12.04 -20.27 17.67
N ASN A 138 12.57 -20.99 16.69
CA ASN A 138 13.84 -21.71 16.82
C ASN A 138 14.99 -20.96 16.16
N LYS A 139 16.16 -21.03 16.79
CA LYS A 139 17.40 -20.52 16.19
C LYS A 139 17.83 -21.45 15.08
N ARG A 140 18.04 -20.92 13.87
CA ARG A 140 18.54 -21.70 12.74
C ARG A 140 20.00 -22.09 12.97
N GLU A 141 20.33 -23.34 12.69
CA GLU A 141 21.71 -23.86 12.71
C GLU A 141 22.53 -23.23 11.58
N GLU A 142 21.93 -23.14 10.39
CA GLU A 142 22.53 -22.49 9.22
C GLU A 142 21.98 -21.07 9.00
N LYS A 143 22.89 -20.14 8.68
CA LYS A 143 22.53 -18.76 8.39
C LYS A 143 22.01 -18.64 6.97
N VAL A 144 20.82 -18.08 6.81
CA VAL A 144 20.25 -17.73 5.50
C VAL A 144 20.72 -16.33 5.09
N GLU A 145 20.79 -16.09 3.78
CA GLU A 145 21.12 -14.78 3.22
C GLU A 145 20.24 -13.68 3.82
N LYS A 146 20.87 -12.56 4.19
CA LYS A 146 20.17 -11.43 4.81
C LYS A 146 19.48 -10.61 3.73
N LEU A 147 18.17 -10.44 3.85
CA LEU A 147 17.43 -9.47 3.04
C LEU A 147 17.56 -8.08 3.68
N LEU A 148 18.29 -7.18 3.02
CA LEU A 148 18.52 -5.82 3.52
C LEU A 148 17.44 -4.85 2.99
N TYR A 149 16.84 -4.09 3.90
CA TYR A 149 15.85 -3.07 3.55
C TYR A 149 16.49 -1.69 3.52
N SER A 150 16.07 -0.86 2.54
CA SER A 150 16.49 0.54 2.45
C SER A 150 15.28 1.47 2.47
N PRO A 151 15.45 2.74 2.88
CA PRO A 151 14.37 3.71 2.84
C PRO A 151 13.77 3.84 1.44
N PRO A 152 12.48 4.22 1.33
CA PRO A 152 11.83 4.41 0.05
C PRO A 152 12.66 5.32 -0.87
N PRO A 153 12.73 5.04 -2.18
CA PRO A 153 13.56 5.81 -3.11
C PRO A 153 13.27 7.32 -3.07
N ASN A 154 12.03 7.71 -2.78
CA ASN A 154 11.61 9.11 -2.66
C ASN A 154 12.18 9.84 -1.41
N LYS A 155 12.71 9.11 -0.42
CA LYS A 155 13.39 9.68 0.76
C LYS A 155 14.91 9.75 0.62
N LYS A 156 15.50 9.18 -0.45
CA LYS A 156 16.97 9.19 -0.68
C LYS A 156 17.57 10.60 -0.87
N ARG A 157 16.75 11.66 -1.01
CA ARG A 157 17.21 13.04 -1.22
C ARG A 157 17.35 13.89 0.06
N LYS A 158 17.18 13.35 1.28
CA LYS A 158 17.27 14.16 2.52
C LYS A 158 18.40 13.80 3.48
N THR A 159 19.30 12.90 3.09
CA THR A 159 20.49 12.57 3.90
C THR A 159 21.76 12.72 3.09
N THR A 160 22.00 13.92 2.55
CA THR A 160 23.38 14.41 2.48
C THR A 160 23.66 15.04 3.83
N ASN A 161 24.21 14.24 4.75
CA ASN A 161 24.91 14.79 5.90
C ASN A 161 26.00 15.71 5.35
N THR A 162 25.84 17.00 5.60
CA THR A 162 26.87 18.01 5.46
C THR A 162 27.98 17.67 6.45
N ASN A 163 28.94 16.85 6.04
CA ASN A 163 30.27 16.93 6.61
C ASN A 163 30.85 18.24 6.09
N LYS A 164 30.88 19.23 6.99
CA LYS A 164 31.72 20.41 6.87
C LYS A 164 33.17 19.92 6.78
N GLU A 165 33.69 19.81 5.58
CA GLU A 165 35.12 19.94 5.36
C GLU A 165 35.36 21.31 4.76
N GLU A 166 35.92 22.19 5.60
CA GLU A 166 36.57 23.41 5.16
C GLU A 166 37.75 23.04 4.26
N LYS A 167 37.60 23.27 2.96
CA LYS A 167 38.74 23.38 2.04
C LYS A 167 38.60 24.68 1.26
N SER A 168 39.30 25.68 1.79
CA SER A 168 40.12 26.67 1.08
C SER A 168 39.87 26.85 -0.43
N SER A 169 39.44 28.06 -0.77
CA SER A 169 39.93 28.88 -1.89
C SER A 169 40.14 28.20 -3.26
N SER A 170 39.21 28.47 -4.18
CA SER A 170 39.60 28.99 -5.50
C SER A 170 38.39 29.66 -6.16
N ILE A 171 38.64 30.90 -6.56
CA ILE A 171 37.80 31.76 -7.37
C ILE A 171 37.49 31.04 -8.68
N ASN A 172 36.21 30.94 -9.04
CA ASN A 172 35.76 31.03 -10.43
C ASN A 172 34.32 31.58 -10.43
N LYS A 173 34.22 32.90 -10.61
CA LYS A 173 32.98 33.60 -10.95
C LYS A 173 32.59 33.22 -12.37
N GLU A 174 31.77 32.19 -12.53
CA GLU A 174 30.95 32.05 -13.73
C GLU A 174 29.61 32.76 -13.50
N THR A 175 29.55 34.02 -13.92
CA THR A 175 28.32 34.79 -14.04
C THR A 175 27.44 34.18 -15.13
N SER A 176 26.65 33.17 -14.77
CA SER A 176 25.49 32.78 -15.57
C SER A 176 24.40 33.84 -15.38
N ASN A 177 24.35 34.80 -16.30
CA ASN A 177 23.26 35.79 -16.36
C ASN A 177 21.95 35.07 -16.67
N LYS A 178 21.23 34.62 -15.62
CA LYS A 178 19.90 34.04 -15.75
C LYS A 178 18.92 35.15 -16.11
N VAL A 179 18.21 35.04 -17.24
CA VAL A 179 17.23 36.04 -17.70
C VAL A 179 15.82 35.51 -17.48
N CYS A 180 14.91 36.38 -17.01
CA CYS A 180 13.51 36.02 -16.86
C CYS A 180 12.79 35.96 -18.22
N ALA A 181 12.09 34.86 -18.51
CA ALA A 181 11.33 34.66 -19.74
C ALA A 181 10.10 35.58 -19.90
N ILE A 182 9.65 36.25 -18.83
CA ILE A 182 8.46 37.13 -18.86
C ILE A 182 8.85 38.60 -19.00
N CYS A 183 9.86 39.06 -18.25
CA CYS A 183 10.25 40.48 -18.24
C CYS A 183 11.60 40.76 -18.89
N ASN A 184 12.30 39.75 -19.41
CA ASN A 184 13.64 39.84 -20.01
C ASN A 184 14.68 40.54 -19.12
N LYS A 185 14.44 40.66 -17.81
CA LYS A 185 15.40 41.22 -16.85
C LYS A 185 16.35 40.15 -16.36
N ALA A 186 17.62 40.53 -16.19
CA ALA A 186 18.62 39.70 -15.54
C ALA A 186 18.24 39.48 -14.07
N ILE A 187 18.29 38.21 -13.64
CA ILE A 187 18.00 37.79 -12.28
C ILE A 187 19.33 37.69 -11.54
N ILE A 188 19.49 38.56 -10.55
CA ILE A 188 20.66 38.57 -9.67
C ILE A 188 20.37 37.61 -8.51
N GLY A 189 21.15 36.53 -8.40
CA GLY A 189 21.04 35.55 -7.31
C GLY A 189 19.93 34.50 -7.51
N ASN A 190 19.39 33.99 -6.40
CA ASN A 190 18.45 32.86 -6.36
C ASN A 190 16.96 33.27 -6.44
N ASP A 191 16.63 34.45 -7.00
CA ASP A 191 15.26 34.95 -7.04
C ASP A 191 14.48 34.55 -8.30
N PHE A 192 14.44 33.25 -8.58
CA PHE A 192 13.74 32.67 -9.74
C PHE A 192 13.05 31.34 -9.42
N VAL A 193 12.08 31.00 -10.25
CA VAL A 193 11.40 29.70 -10.31
C VAL A 193 11.58 29.14 -11.71
N THR A 194 11.77 27.83 -11.82
CA THR A 194 11.89 27.15 -13.11
C THR A 194 10.61 26.41 -13.48
N ALA A 195 10.22 26.48 -14.74
CA ALA A 195 9.12 25.73 -15.33
C ALA A 195 9.62 24.88 -16.51
N ASN A 196 8.80 23.95 -17.01
CA ASN A 196 9.11 23.07 -18.14
C ASN A 196 10.45 22.33 -18.00
N LYS A 197 10.59 21.54 -16.91
CA LYS A 197 11.79 20.75 -16.62
C LYS A 197 13.10 21.57 -16.60
N GLY A 198 13.03 22.85 -16.25
CA GLY A 198 14.20 23.72 -16.13
C GLY A 198 14.48 24.60 -17.35
N THR A 199 13.69 24.50 -18.42
CA THR A 199 13.91 25.27 -19.65
C THR A 199 13.41 26.72 -19.56
N THR A 200 12.44 27.00 -18.68
CA THR A 200 11.89 28.35 -18.52
C THR A 200 12.25 28.90 -17.14
N ILE A 201 12.85 30.10 -17.10
CA ILE A 201 13.23 30.79 -15.85
C ILE A 201 12.32 32.00 -15.66
N ILE A 202 11.63 32.09 -14.52
CA ILE A 202 10.68 33.16 -14.20
C ILE A 202 11.09 33.81 -12.88
N CYS A 203 11.19 35.16 -12.82
CA CYS A 203 11.46 35.85 -11.56
C CYS A 203 10.22 35.85 -10.67
N LYS A 204 10.40 35.86 -9.33
CA LYS A 204 9.25 35.81 -8.40
C LYS A 204 8.29 37.00 -8.56
N LYS A 205 8.79 38.16 -8.98
CA LYS A 205 7.97 39.35 -9.26
C LYS A 205 6.99 39.14 -10.41
N CYS A 206 7.38 38.40 -11.45
CA CYS A 206 6.48 38.06 -12.55
C CYS A 206 5.50 36.96 -12.16
N LEU A 207 5.93 36.00 -11.32
CA LEU A 207 5.05 34.94 -10.84
C LEU A 207 3.92 35.47 -9.95
N LEU A 208 4.19 36.48 -9.11
CA LEU A 208 3.19 37.09 -8.22
C LEU A 208 2.22 38.04 -8.94
N ARG A 209 2.47 38.39 -10.20
CA ARG A 209 1.60 39.24 -11.03
C ARG A 209 0.73 38.45 -12.00
N MET A 210 0.88 37.12 -12.02
CA MET A 210 -0.06 36.19 -12.68
C MET A 210 -1.15 35.82 -11.69
#